data_AF-A0A355FLP2-F1
#
_entry.id   AF-A0A355FLP2-F1
#
_cell.length_a   1.000
_cell.length_b   1.000
_cell.length_c   1.000
_cell.angle_alpha   90.00
_cell.angle_beta   90.00
_cell.angle_gamma   90.00
#
_symmetry.space_group_name_H-M   'P 1'
#
loop_
_entity.id
_entity.type
_entity.pdbx_description
1 polymer ?
#
loop_
_entity_poly.entity_id
_entity_poly.type
_entity_poly.pdbx_seq_one_letter_code
_entity_poly.pdbx_strand_id
1 'polypeptide(L)'
;MRSLGSFIGGAIAGMFVFGIWPEMWQTYGVFGGWISAFIIISISWYLCHYVGAIDNKPGAATVDMAVGIGMSGTVSGMVKNGLPLGPAIPTIILCMIG
;
A
#
# COMPACT_ATOMS: atom_id res chain seq x y z
N MET A 1 7.51 -14.11 -14.47
CA MET A 1 7.10 -12.75 -14.88
C MET A 1 5.99 -12.19 -13.99
N ARG A 2 4.91 -12.94 -13.72
CA ARG A 2 3.77 -12.52 -12.87
C ARG A 2 4.13 -12.10 -11.44
N SER A 3 5.02 -12.85 -10.77
CA SER A 3 5.44 -12.54 -9.40
C SER A 3 6.35 -11.31 -9.31
N LEU A 4 7.17 -11.06 -10.33
CA LEU A 4 8.06 -9.89 -10.38
C LEU A 4 7.26 -8.59 -10.61
N GLY A 5 6.29 -8.62 -11.53
CA GLY A 5 5.35 -7.51 -11.69
C GLY A 5 4.64 -7.22 -10.38
N SER A 6 4.05 -8.24 -9.76
CA SER A 6 3.29 -8.10 -8.50
C SER A 6 4.14 -7.50 -7.37
N PHE A 7 5.40 -7.94 -7.27
CA PHE A 7 6.35 -7.37 -6.32
C PHE A 7 6.63 -5.89 -6.58
N ILE A 8 6.93 -5.51 -7.83
CA ILE A 8 7.22 -4.12 -8.20
C ILE A 8 5.97 -3.24 -8.03
N GLY A 9 4.80 -3.71 -8.47
CA GLY A 9 3.52 -3.00 -8.33
C GLY A 9 3.18 -2.75 -6.85
N GLY A 10 3.34 -3.76 -6.00
CA GLY A 10 3.15 -3.63 -4.55
C GLY A 10 4.13 -2.64 -3.91
N ALA A 11 5.40 -2.65 -4.34
CA ALA A 11 6.40 -1.68 -3.87
C ALA A 11 6.07 -0.24 -4.28
N ILE A 12 5.63 -0.02 -5.53
CA ILE A 12 5.19 1.30 -6.02
C ILE A 12 4.01 1.82 -5.20
N ALA A 13 3.01 0.98 -4.95
CA ALA A 13 1.86 1.35 -4.12
C ALA A 13 2.30 1.74 -2.70
N GLY A 14 3.19 0.97 -2.09
CA GLY A 14 3.78 1.30 -0.79
C GLY A 14 4.53 2.63 -0.79
N MET A 15 5.34 2.91 -1.82
CA MET A 15 6.04 4.20 -1.96
C MET A 15 5.07 5.38 -2.05
N PHE A 16 3.96 5.25 -2.78
CA PHE A 16 2.95 6.30 -2.86
C PHE A 16 2.28 6.54 -1.51
N VAL A 17 1.85 5.47 -0.82
CA VAL A 17 1.20 5.60 0.49
C VAL A 17 2.13 6.25 1.51
N PHE A 18 3.36 5.76 1.67
CA PHE A 18 4.26 6.27 2.72
C PHE A 18 5.11 7.47 2.31
N GLY A 19 5.19 7.79 1.01
CA GLY A 19 5.95 8.93 0.51
C GLY A 19 5.11 10.18 0.25
N ILE A 20 3.82 10.03 -0.10
CA ILE A 20 2.94 11.16 -0.46
C ILE A 20 1.98 11.49 0.68
N TRP A 21 1.30 10.48 1.23
CA TRP A 21 0.25 10.72 2.22
C TRP A 21 0.73 11.47 3.46
N PRO A 22 1.86 11.09 4.12
CA PRO A 22 2.30 11.77 5.34
C PRO A 22 2.60 13.25 5.12
N GLU A 23 3.29 13.58 4.02
CA GLU A 23 3.65 14.96 3.66
C GLU A 23 2.39 15.81 3.41
N MET A 24 1.44 15.27 2.66
CA MET A 24 0.19 15.96 2.35
C MET A 24 -0.70 16.13 3.59
N TRP A 25 -0.76 15.12 4.46
CA TRP A 25 -1.46 15.21 5.73
C TRP A 25 -0.83 16.25 6.65
N GLN A 26 0.49 16.26 6.78
CA GLN A 26 1.20 17.23 7.61
C GLN A 26 1.02 18.67 7.10
N THR A 27 0.97 18.86 5.79
CA THR A 27 0.86 20.20 5.17
C THR A 27 -0.58 20.72 5.12
N TYR A 28 -1.55 19.88 4.75
CA TYR A 28 -2.93 20.30 4.44
C TYR A 28 -3.99 19.60 5.30
N GLY A 29 -3.59 18.84 6.32
CA GLY A 29 -4.50 18.13 7.22
C GLY A 29 -5.41 17.12 6.49
N VAL A 30 -6.67 17.06 6.93
CA VAL A 30 -7.69 16.15 6.37
C VAL A 30 -7.88 16.36 4.87
N PHE A 31 -7.83 17.61 4.39
CA PHE A 31 -7.98 17.90 2.97
C PHE A 31 -6.81 17.31 2.15
N GLY A 32 -5.58 17.41 2.67
CA GLY A 32 -4.41 16.74 2.09
C GLY A 32 -4.56 15.23 2.06
N GLY A 33 -5.16 14.64 3.10
CA GLY A 33 -5.50 13.21 3.14
C GLY A 33 -6.44 12.80 2.02
N TRP A 34 -7.52 13.57 1.77
CA TRP A 34 -8.46 13.29 0.67
C TRP A 34 -7.82 13.40 -0.71
N ILE A 35 -7.00 14.44 -0.94
CA ILE A 35 -6.26 14.60 -2.20
C ILE A 35 -5.30 13.42 -2.41
N SER A 36 -4.56 13.05 -1.36
CA SER A 36 -3.63 11.91 -1.41
C SER A 36 -4.36 10.62 -1.72
N ALA A 37 -5.48 10.35 -1.03
CA ALA A 37 -6.29 9.17 -1.29
C ALA A 37 -6.76 9.11 -2.74
N PHE A 38 -7.28 10.22 -3.29
CA PHE A 38 -7.73 10.28 -4.67
C PHE A 38 -6.59 9.98 -5.66
N ILE A 39 -5.44 10.63 -5.51
CA ILE A 39 -4.28 10.44 -6.41
C ILE A 39 -3.74 9.01 -6.31
N ILE A 40 -3.47 8.54 -5.09
CA ILE A 40 -2.83 7.25 -4.84
C ILE A 40 -3.74 6.12 -5.30
N ILE A 41 -5.03 6.15 -4.95
CA ILE A 41 -5.98 5.09 -5.32
C ILE A 41 -6.19 5.08 -6.83
N SER A 42 -6.36 6.23 -7.48
CA SER A 42 -6.60 6.29 -8.93
C SER A 42 -5.43 5.70 -9.73
N ILE A 43 -4.20 6.08 -9.38
CA ILE A 43 -2.99 5.56 -10.07
C ILE A 43 -2.79 4.07 -9.75
N SER A 44 -2.92 3.69 -8.48
CA SER A 44 -2.76 2.28 -8.04
C SER A 44 -3.78 1.37 -8.73
N TRP A 45 -5.04 1.80 -8.83
CA TRP A 45 -6.08 1.08 -9.55
C TRP A 45 -5.76 0.91 -11.03
N TYR A 46 -5.29 1.97 -11.70
CA TYR A 46 -4.89 1.90 -13.11
C TYR A 46 -3.71 0.93 -13.33
N LEU A 47 -2.70 0.98 -12.46
CA LEU A 47 -1.55 0.08 -12.50
C LEU A 47 -1.99 -1.38 -12.27
N CYS A 48 -2.93 -1.63 -11.36
CA CYS A 48 -3.49 -2.96 -11.13
C CYS A 48 -4.31 -3.47 -12.32
N HIS A 49 -5.35 -2.75 -12.70
CA HIS A 49 -6.42 -3.30 -13.55
C HIS A 49 -6.18 -3.09 -15.05
N TYR A 50 -5.48 -2.03 -15.44
CA TYR A 50 -5.26 -1.74 -16.86
C TYR A 50 -3.86 -2.14 -17.32
N VAL A 51 -2.83 -1.79 -16.54
CA VAL A 51 -1.44 -2.17 -16.86
C VAL A 51 -1.18 -3.64 -16.52
N GLY A 52 -1.93 -4.23 -15.57
CA GLY A 52 -1.70 -5.60 -15.11
C GLY A 52 -0.37 -5.73 -14.37
N ALA A 53 0.05 -4.67 -13.66
CA ALA A 53 1.29 -4.68 -12.89
C ALA A 53 1.23 -5.75 -11.79
N ILE A 54 0.04 -6.09 -11.29
CA ILE A 54 -0.17 -7.15 -10.31
C ILE A 54 -1.03 -8.25 -10.93
N ASP A 55 -0.65 -9.50 -10.65
CA ASP A 55 -1.39 -10.67 -11.13
C ASP A 55 -2.69 -10.82 -10.35
N ASN A 56 -3.81 -10.53 -11.03
CA ASN A 56 -5.15 -10.63 -10.47
C ASN A 56 -5.91 -11.78 -11.12
N LYS A 57 -6.66 -12.54 -10.31
CA LYS A 57 -7.55 -13.56 -10.84
C LYS A 57 -8.65 -12.89 -11.68
N PRO A 58 -9.06 -13.48 -12.82
CA PRO A 58 -10.21 -12.97 -13.57
C PRO A 58 -11.44 -12.87 -12.66
N GLY A 59 -12.07 -11.69 -12.61
CA GLY A 59 -13.23 -11.43 -11.75
C GLY A 59 -12.92 -11.15 -10.27
N ALA A 60 -11.64 -11.03 -9.88
CA ALA A 60 -11.29 -10.56 -8.54
C ALA A 60 -11.71 -9.09 -8.36
N ALA A 61 -12.46 -8.82 -7.29
CA ALA A 61 -12.94 -7.48 -6.95
C ALA A 61 -12.07 -6.77 -5.90
N THR A 62 -11.30 -7.53 -5.10
CA THR A 62 -10.67 -7.02 -3.89
C THR A 62 -9.35 -7.71 -3.58
N VAL A 63 -8.36 -6.88 -3.26
CA VAL A 63 -7.00 -7.18 -2.74
C VAL A 63 -5.92 -7.40 -3.80
N ASP A 64 -5.55 -6.30 -4.46
CA ASP A 64 -4.47 -6.33 -5.44
C ASP A 64 -3.18 -5.69 -4.87
N MET A 65 -3.27 -4.68 -3.99
CA MET A 65 -2.08 -3.94 -3.48
C MET A 65 -1.95 -3.84 -1.95
N ALA A 66 -2.99 -4.21 -1.19
CA ALA A 66 -3.02 -3.98 0.26
C ALA A 66 -1.90 -4.72 1.00
N VAL A 67 -1.57 -5.94 0.58
CA VAL A 67 -0.44 -6.71 1.15
C VAL A 67 0.89 -5.99 0.91
N GLY A 68 1.13 -5.50 -0.32
CA GLY A 68 2.35 -4.76 -0.65
C GLY A 68 2.50 -3.47 0.17
N ILE A 69 1.40 -2.74 0.36
CA ILE A 69 1.35 -1.53 1.19
C ILE A 69 1.60 -1.89 2.67
N GLY A 70 0.89 -2.87 3.21
CA GLY A 70 1.04 -3.30 4.61
C GLY A 70 2.46 -3.79 4.94
N MET A 71 3.07 -4.55 4.02
CA MET A 71 4.45 -5.00 4.14
C MET A 71 5.43 -3.82 4.10
N SER A 72 5.20 -2.87 3.19
CA SER A 72 6.04 -1.66 3.10
C SER A 72 6.03 -0.85 4.40
N GLY A 73 4.85 -0.66 5.01
CA GLY A 73 4.72 0.03 6.30
C GLY A 73 5.40 -0.71 7.44
N THR A 74 5.18 -2.03 7.52
CA THR A 74 5.75 -2.89 8.56
C THR A 74 7.28 -2.87 8.50
N VAL A 75 7.85 -3.15 7.33
CA VAL A 75 9.31 -3.18 7.14
C VAL A 75 9.91 -1.79 7.33
N SER A 76 9.27 -0.73 6.81
CA SER A 76 9.72 0.64 7.02
C SER A 76 9.76 1.01 8.51
N GLY A 77 8.74 0.62 9.29
CA GLY A 77 8.71 0.84 10.74
C GLY A 77 9.82 0.09 11.48
N MET A 78 10.10 -1.16 11.10
CA MET A 78 11.21 -1.93 11.68
C MET A 78 12.57 -1.32 11.34
N VAL A 79 12.79 -0.95 10.07
CA VAL A 79 14.10 -0.49 9.57
C VAL A 79 14.40 0.94 9.97
N LYS A 80 13.45 1.87 9.80
CA LYS A 80 13.68 3.30 10.07
C LYS A 80 13.59 3.63 11.56
N ASN A 81 12.67 2.97 12.27
CA ASN A 81 12.33 3.34 13.64
C ASN A 81 12.72 2.26 14.67
N GLY A 82 13.33 1.16 14.25
CA GLY A 82 13.74 0.06 15.16
C GLY A 82 12.56 -0.61 15.87
N LEU A 83 11.35 -0.51 15.32
CA LEU A 83 10.14 -0.99 16.00
C LEU A 83 10.11 -2.54 16.01
N PRO A 84 9.82 -3.17 17.16
CA PRO A 84 9.67 -4.61 17.23
C PRO A 84 8.43 -5.07 16.48
N LEU A 85 8.53 -6.19 15.74
CA LEU A 85 7.40 -6.78 15.02
C LEU A 85 6.33 -7.35 15.96
N GLY A 86 6.75 -7.94 17.10
CA GLY A 86 5.87 -8.66 18.03
C GLY A 86 4.60 -7.89 18.42
N PRO A 87 4.70 -6.64 18.89
CA PRO A 87 3.52 -5.83 19.24
C PRO A 87 2.59 -5.50 18.07
N ALA A 88 3.08 -5.51 16.83
CA ALA A 88 2.27 -5.21 15.64
C ALA A 88 1.49 -6.44 15.13
N ILE A 89 1.85 -7.66 15.55
CA ILE A 89 1.25 -8.91 15.06
C ILE A 89 -0.29 -8.92 15.22
N PRO A 90 -0.89 -8.56 16.37
CA PRO A 90 -2.34 -8.56 16.51
C PRO A 90 -3.03 -7.66 15.47
N THR A 91 -2.50 -6.45 15.24
CA THR A 91 -3.05 -5.52 14.24
C THR A 91 -2.90 -6.06 12.83
N ILE A 92 -1.74 -6.64 12.50
CA ILE A 92 -1.51 -7.26 11.18
C ILE A 92 -2.52 -8.40 10.94
N ILE A 93 -2.80 -9.23 11.96
CA ILE A 93 -3.82 -10.29 11.88
C ILE A 93 -5.21 -9.70 11.63
N LEU A 94 -5.60 -8.65 12.35
CA LEU A 94 -6.88 -7.98 12.15
C LEU A 94 -6.99 -7.36 10.75
N CYS A 95 -5.92 -6.75 10.23
CA CYS A 95 -5.92 -6.20 8.86
C CYS A 95 -6.01 -7.28 7.77
N MET A 96 -5.61 -8.52 8.04
CA MET A 96 -5.70 -9.62 7.07
C MET A 96 -7.10 -10.20 6.94
N ILE A 97 -7.96 -10.07 7.96
CA ILE A 97 -9.32 -10.63 7.95
C ILE A 97 -10.37 -9.70 7.34
N GLY A 98 -10.05 -8.41 7.17
CA GLY A 98 -10.95 -7.39 6.62
C GLY A 98 -11.64 -6.59 7.70
#